data_AF-A0A1U7DSJ6-F1
#
_entry.id   AF-A0A1U7DSJ6-F1
#
_cell.length_a   1.000
_cell.length_b   1.000
_cell.length_c   1.000
_cell.angle_alpha   90.00
_cell.angle_beta   90.00
_cell.angle_gamma   90.00
#
_symmetry.space_group_name_H-M   'P 1'
#
loop_
_entity.id
_entity.type
_entity.pdbx_description
1 polymer ?
#
loop_
_entity_poly.entity_id
_entity_poly.type
_entity_poly.pdbx_seq_one_letter_code
_entity_poly.pdbx_strand_id
1 'polypeptide(L)'
;MKFLLACFFCLICYVTVAQEKQYASYFDVNYFKGNIALHNDDILHLIQGHPEGVILSWNKKTFGFEDWEQRYNYPDYGVSFAYQNLKNEVLGNNYSLYAHYNFYFFKRNLMMRIGQGIAYTTNPYDKEENYRNIAFGSRILSSTYAMLNYKKERIFGRFGLQAGLTFIHYSNANVKAPNTSINSIALNLGLTYNLEDTNPEYQHTLLENDSEFTEPIKYNLVFRSGVNESDIIDSGQFMFYTLSAYADKRINRKSALQLGTDVFFSNFLKEYIKYKAVAFTEEDVSGNEDYKRVGIYAGHELFVNRISLVSQLGYYVYYPFDFEGRTYFRIGLKRYFGDKFFGALTLKSHGAKAEAVEFGVGVRL
;
A
#
# COMPACT_ATOMS: atom_id res chain seq x y z
N MET A 1 30.61 35.04 7.96
CA MET A 1 29.85 35.24 6.71
C MET A 1 30.60 34.83 5.44
N LYS A 2 31.83 35.29 5.18
CA LYS A 2 32.57 34.94 3.95
C LYS A 2 32.81 33.43 3.74
N PHE A 3 33.08 32.68 4.82
CA PHE A 3 33.29 31.23 4.75
C PHE A 3 31.99 30.45 4.45
N LEU A 4 30.87 30.86 5.06
CA LEU A 4 29.55 30.27 4.79
C LEU A 4 29.08 30.52 3.35
N LEU A 5 29.33 31.72 2.82
CA LEU A 5 29.06 32.04 1.42
C LEU A 5 29.93 31.23 0.46
N ALA A 6 31.20 31.01 0.79
CA ALA A 6 32.09 30.15 -0.01
C ALA A 6 31.65 28.68 0.04
N CYS A 7 31.28 28.15 1.21
CA CYS A 7 30.72 26.80 1.32
C CYS A 7 29.41 26.65 0.55
N PHE A 8 28.53 27.65 0.59
CA PHE A 8 27.28 27.67 -0.17
C PHE A 8 27.54 27.74 -1.68
N PHE A 9 28.52 28.53 -2.12
CA PHE A 9 28.92 28.63 -3.52
C PHE A 9 29.58 27.34 -4.02
N CYS A 10 30.43 26.69 -3.22
CA CYS A 10 30.99 25.37 -3.55
C CYS A 10 29.92 24.27 -3.60
N LEU A 11 28.89 24.35 -2.74
CA LEU A 11 27.74 23.44 -2.79
C LEU A 11 26.94 23.63 -4.09
N ILE A 12 26.72 24.88 -4.50
CA ILE A 12 26.05 25.23 -5.77
C ILE A 12 26.88 24.76 -6.96
N CYS A 13 28.20 24.95 -6.94
CA CYS A 13 29.09 24.49 -8.02
C CYS A 13 29.12 22.96 -8.16
N TYR A 14 28.94 22.22 -7.06
CA TYR A 14 28.81 20.75 -7.09
C TYR A 14 27.51 20.29 -7.76
N VAL A 15 26.44 21.10 -7.69
CA VAL A 15 25.15 20.82 -8.32
C VAL A 15 25.15 21.20 -9.82
N THR A 16 26.07 22.06 -10.26
CA THR A 16 26.15 22.53 -11.67
C THR A 16 27.09 21.72 -12.56
N VAL A 17 27.58 20.55 -12.14
CA VAL A 17 28.19 19.63 -13.10
C VAL A 17 27.08 19.24 -14.08
N ALA A 18 27.31 19.50 -15.37
CA ALA A 18 26.45 19.09 -16.47
C ALA A 18 26.39 17.56 -16.50
N GLN A 19 25.55 16.98 -15.64
CA GLN A 19 25.18 15.59 -15.72
C GLN A 19 24.32 15.45 -16.97
N GLU A 20 24.66 14.48 -17.82
CA GLU A 20 23.75 14.04 -18.86
C GLU A 20 22.37 13.84 -18.22
N LYS A 21 21.34 14.36 -18.87
CA LYS A 21 20.02 14.40 -18.28
C LYS A 21 19.47 12.97 -18.21
N GLN A 22 19.66 12.30 -17.09
CA GLN A 22 19.26 10.91 -16.89
C GLN A 22 17.75 10.74 -16.69
N TYR A 23 17.02 11.83 -16.45
CA TYR A 23 15.62 11.79 -16.07
C TYR A 23 14.81 12.90 -16.74
N ALA A 24 13.55 12.58 -16.97
CA ALA A 24 12.52 13.52 -17.40
C ALA A 24 11.35 13.44 -16.42
N SER A 25 10.57 14.51 -16.32
CA SER A 25 9.44 14.59 -15.41
C SER A 25 8.20 15.08 -16.14
N TYR A 26 7.04 14.71 -15.62
CA TYR A 26 5.77 15.21 -16.14
C TYR A 26 4.73 15.31 -15.03
N PHE A 27 3.80 16.24 -15.22
CA PHE A 27 2.61 16.34 -14.41
C PHE A 27 1.42 15.69 -15.13
N ASP A 28 0.51 15.12 -14.36
CA ASP A 28 -0.81 14.74 -14.88
C ASP A 28 -1.93 15.15 -13.93
N VAL A 29 -3.07 15.50 -14.52
CA VAL A 29 -4.31 15.86 -13.84
C VAL A 29 -5.40 14.96 -14.39
N ASN A 30 -6.06 14.20 -13.54
CA ASN A 30 -7.15 13.31 -13.92
C ASN A 30 -8.41 13.71 -13.17
N TYR A 31 -9.47 14.02 -13.89
CA TYR A 31 -10.81 14.04 -13.31
C TYR A 31 -11.38 12.62 -13.40
N PHE A 32 -12.04 12.17 -12.35
CA PHE A 32 -12.70 10.87 -12.31
C PHE A 32 -14.11 10.96 -11.75
N LYS A 33 -14.99 10.07 -12.21
CA LYS A 33 -16.35 9.91 -11.72
C LYS A 33 -16.79 8.46 -11.83
N GLY A 34 -17.48 7.95 -10.81
CA GLY A 34 -17.74 6.53 -10.68
C GLY A 34 -18.82 6.14 -9.67
N ASN A 35 -18.72 4.91 -9.18
CA ASN A 35 -19.62 4.32 -8.20
C ASN A 35 -18.84 3.79 -7.00
N ILE A 36 -19.50 3.75 -5.85
CA ILE A 36 -19.03 2.92 -4.73
C ILE A 36 -19.32 1.45 -5.10
N ALA A 37 -18.30 0.62 -5.07
CA ALA A 37 -18.43 -0.81 -5.29
C ALA A 37 -19.02 -1.47 -4.03
N LEU A 38 -20.17 -2.14 -4.20
CA LEU A 38 -20.77 -2.94 -3.13
C LEU A 38 -19.85 -4.13 -2.83
N HIS A 39 -19.33 -4.17 -1.61
CA HIS A 39 -18.43 -5.22 -1.12
C HIS A 39 -18.82 -5.73 0.27
N ASN A 40 -19.80 -5.07 0.91
CA ASN A 40 -20.47 -5.48 2.14
C ASN A 40 -21.90 -4.91 2.08
N ASP A 41 -22.93 -5.72 2.38
CA ASP A 41 -24.33 -5.27 2.38
C ASP A 41 -24.60 -4.19 3.45
N ASP A 42 -23.78 -4.14 4.51
CA ASP A 42 -23.87 -3.12 5.56
C ASP A 42 -23.66 -1.70 5.03
N ILE A 43 -23.00 -1.53 3.88
CA ILE A 43 -22.75 -0.20 3.29
C ILE A 43 -23.83 0.23 2.29
N LEU A 44 -24.88 -0.56 2.04
CA LEU A 44 -25.91 -0.25 1.05
C LEU A 44 -26.54 1.13 1.24
N HIS A 45 -26.82 1.54 2.49
CA HIS A 45 -27.37 2.86 2.80
C HIS A 45 -26.41 4.01 2.55
N LEU A 46 -25.12 3.73 2.37
CA LEU A 46 -24.08 4.72 2.07
C LEU A 46 -23.90 4.95 0.56
N ILE A 47 -24.37 4.03 -0.28
CA ILE A 47 -24.27 4.13 -1.74
C ILE A 47 -25.42 4.97 -2.29
N GLN A 48 -25.31 6.30 -2.18
CA GLN A 48 -26.40 7.23 -2.54
C GLN A 48 -26.12 8.06 -3.80
N GLY A 49 -24.92 8.00 -4.36
CA GLY A 49 -24.53 8.83 -5.48
C GLY A 49 -23.31 8.31 -6.22
N HIS A 50 -22.74 9.17 -7.06
CA HIS A 50 -21.61 8.85 -7.92
C HIS A 50 -20.37 9.62 -7.47
N PRO A 51 -19.45 9.00 -6.72
CA PRO A 51 -18.23 9.66 -6.28
C PRO A 51 -17.46 10.27 -7.45
N GLU A 52 -16.89 11.43 -7.22
CA GLU A 52 -16.07 12.12 -8.21
C GLU A 52 -14.91 12.86 -7.55
N GLY A 53 -13.89 13.18 -8.34
CA GLY A 53 -12.71 13.80 -7.79
C GLY A 53 -11.64 14.12 -8.82
N VAL A 54 -10.49 14.56 -8.31
CA VAL A 54 -9.31 14.89 -9.11
C VAL A 54 -8.08 14.23 -8.51
N ILE A 55 -7.25 13.65 -9.36
CA ILE A 55 -5.91 13.16 -9.02
C ILE A 55 -4.87 14.04 -9.72
N LEU A 56 -4.04 14.70 -8.94
CA LEU A 56 -2.88 15.49 -9.38
C LEU A 56 -1.62 14.66 -9.12
N SER A 57 -0.75 14.53 -10.11
CA SER A 57 0.44 13.69 -9.97
C SER A 57 1.67 14.36 -10.55
N TRP A 58 2.77 14.26 -9.82
CA TRP A 58 4.11 14.45 -10.35
C TRP A 58 4.75 13.09 -10.57
N ASN A 59 5.44 12.93 -11.70
CA ASN A 59 6.06 11.67 -12.08
C ASN A 59 7.48 11.93 -12.58
N LYS A 60 8.38 11.05 -12.18
CA LYS A 60 9.73 10.94 -12.69
C LYS A 60 9.83 9.71 -13.59
N LYS A 61 10.24 9.93 -14.83
CA LYS A 61 10.46 8.89 -15.84
C LYS A 61 11.79 8.20 -15.63
N THR A 62 11.81 6.90 -15.93
CA THR A 62 13.02 6.08 -15.93
C THR A 62 13.42 5.72 -17.34
N PHE A 63 14.72 5.55 -17.56
CA PHE A 63 15.31 5.35 -18.89
C PHE A 63 16.32 4.21 -18.93
N GLY A 64 16.51 3.46 -17.84
CA GLY A 64 17.39 2.29 -17.81
C GLY A 64 18.77 2.57 -17.26
N PHE A 65 18.98 3.73 -16.62
CA PHE A 65 20.25 4.06 -15.98
C PHE A 65 20.52 3.20 -14.74
N GLU A 66 19.50 2.49 -14.26
CA GLU A 66 19.59 1.47 -13.21
C GLU A 66 18.99 0.15 -13.72
N ASP A 67 19.61 -0.99 -13.39
CA ASP A 67 19.20 -2.33 -13.87
C ASP A 67 17.71 -2.63 -13.62
N TRP A 68 17.20 -2.22 -12.46
CA TRP A 68 15.81 -2.50 -12.08
C TRP A 68 14.82 -1.79 -13.03
N GLU A 69 15.18 -0.63 -13.58
CA GLU A 69 14.33 0.10 -14.53
C GLU A 69 14.12 -0.74 -15.78
N GLN A 70 15.19 -1.25 -16.37
CA GLN A 70 15.14 -2.12 -17.56
C GLN A 70 14.38 -3.42 -17.26
N ARG A 71 14.64 -4.05 -16.11
CA ARG A 71 13.97 -5.30 -15.70
C ARG A 71 12.45 -5.17 -15.62
N TYR A 72 11.91 -3.98 -15.31
CA TYR A 72 10.47 -3.74 -15.17
C TYR A 72 9.87 -2.92 -16.33
N ASN A 73 10.55 -2.87 -17.48
CA ASN A 73 10.10 -2.11 -18.65
C ASN A 73 9.93 -0.60 -18.34
N TYR A 74 10.93 -0.02 -17.69
CA TYR A 74 11.10 1.40 -17.40
C TYR A 74 9.87 2.01 -16.71
N PRO A 75 9.52 1.53 -15.50
CA PRO A 75 8.38 2.07 -14.77
C PRO A 75 8.69 3.50 -14.30
N ASP A 76 7.71 4.38 -14.37
CA ASP A 76 7.84 5.69 -13.74
C ASP A 76 7.48 5.58 -12.26
N TYR A 77 7.91 6.55 -11.47
CA TYR A 77 7.49 6.65 -10.07
C TYR A 77 7.23 8.09 -9.69
N GLY A 78 6.43 8.32 -8.64
CA GLY A 78 6.01 9.67 -8.32
C GLY A 78 5.19 9.80 -7.05
N VAL A 79 4.57 10.97 -6.93
CA VAL A 79 3.67 11.32 -5.85
C VAL A 79 2.36 11.82 -6.44
N SER A 80 1.25 11.37 -5.86
CA SER A 80 -0.10 11.81 -6.23
C SER A 80 -0.82 12.42 -5.05
N PHE A 81 -1.54 13.49 -5.29
CA PHE A 81 -2.58 14.00 -4.42
C PHE A 81 -3.95 13.70 -5.04
N ALA A 82 -4.90 13.21 -4.25
CA ALA A 82 -6.27 13.01 -4.70
C ALA A 82 -7.26 13.72 -3.77
N TYR A 83 -8.23 14.39 -4.37
CA TYR A 83 -9.45 14.81 -3.70
C TYR A 83 -10.61 13.98 -4.24
N GLN A 84 -11.48 13.50 -3.35
CA GLN A 84 -12.68 12.75 -3.71
C GLN A 84 -13.88 13.18 -2.86
N ASN A 85 -14.97 13.55 -3.54
CA ASN A 85 -16.27 13.73 -2.93
C ASN A 85 -17.09 12.45 -3.12
N LEU A 86 -17.54 11.83 -2.01
CA LEU A 86 -18.26 10.56 -2.05
C LEU A 86 -19.76 10.72 -2.36
N LYS A 87 -20.23 11.96 -2.54
CA LYS A 87 -21.63 12.32 -2.81
C LYS A 87 -22.60 11.76 -1.79
N ASN A 88 -22.16 11.73 -0.54
CA ASN A 88 -22.95 11.32 0.61
C ASN A 88 -22.49 12.13 1.83
N GLU A 89 -23.41 12.80 2.51
CA GLU A 89 -23.10 13.66 3.68
C GLU A 89 -22.56 12.86 4.89
N VAL A 90 -22.92 11.58 5.01
CA VAL A 90 -22.40 10.67 6.04
C VAL A 90 -20.91 10.38 5.80
N LEU A 91 -20.52 10.18 4.54
CA LEU A 91 -19.15 9.84 4.14
C LEU A 91 -18.26 11.06 3.92
N GLY A 92 -18.83 12.18 3.47
CA GLY A 92 -18.14 13.44 3.21
C GLY A 92 -17.13 13.37 2.06
N ASN A 93 -15.97 14.01 2.28
CA ASN A 93 -14.88 14.12 1.31
C ASN A 93 -13.59 13.51 1.86
N ASN A 94 -12.77 12.99 0.96
CA ASN A 94 -11.47 12.44 1.27
C ASN A 94 -10.36 13.19 0.51
N TYR A 95 -9.26 13.44 1.22
CA TYR A 95 -8.04 14.08 0.70
C TYR A 95 -6.87 13.15 0.94
N SER A 96 -6.13 12.80 -0.09
CA SER A 96 -5.19 11.68 -0.03
C SER A 96 -3.86 12.02 -0.66
N LEU A 97 -2.78 11.50 -0.09
CA LEU A 97 -1.43 11.63 -0.60
C LEU A 97 -0.80 10.24 -0.77
N TYR A 98 -0.26 9.96 -1.94
CA TYR A 98 0.27 8.65 -2.33
C TYR A 98 1.69 8.76 -2.85
N ALA A 99 2.48 7.72 -2.60
CA ALA A 99 3.59 7.35 -3.47
C ALA A 99 3.10 6.31 -4.48
N HIS A 100 3.53 6.41 -5.74
CA HIS A 100 3.06 5.52 -6.79
C HIS A 100 4.14 5.08 -7.77
N TYR A 101 3.85 3.97 -8.46
CA TYR A 101 4.57 3.48 -9.64
C TYR A 101 3.63 3.41 -10.84
N ASN A 102 4.16 3.68 -12.04
CA ASN A 102 3.50 3.49 -13.33
C ASN A 102 4.21 2.39 -14.11
N PHE A 103 3.53 1.27 -14.31
CA PHE A 103 4.00 0.18 -15.15
C PHE A 103 3.38 0.30 -16.53
N TYR A 104 4.14 -0.07 -17.56
CA TYR A 104 3.77 0.18 -18.94
C TYR A 104 3.71 -1.09 -19.76
N PHE A 105 2.67 -1.18 -20.59
CA PHE A 105 2.38 -2.31 -21.49
C PHE A 105 2.06 -1.79 -22.89
N PHE A 106 2.01 -2.70 -23.88
CA PHE A 106 1.64 -2.39 -25.27
C PHE A 106 2.38 -1.18 -25.86
N LYS A 107 3.71 -1.26 -25.89
CA LYS A 107 4.61 -0.16 -26.32
C LYS A 107 4.37 1.13 -25.53
N ARG A 108 4.14 0.99 -24.22
CA ARG A 108 3.86 2.07 -23.26
C ARG A 108 2.59 2.86 -23.52
N ASN A 109 1.67 2.36 -24.34
CA ASN A 109 0.36 3.00 -24.54
C ASN A 109 -0.66 2.61 -23.46
N LEU A 110 -0.47 1.49 -22.76
CA LEU A 110 -1.27 1.12 -21.59
C LEU A 110 -0.43 1.30 -20.34
N MET A 111 -0.97 2.03 -19.37
CA MET A 111 -0.32 2.39 -18.12
C MET A 111 -1.13 1.83 -16.95
N MET A 112 -0.49 1.05 -16.09
CA MET A 112 -1.02 0.62 -14.80
C MET A 112 -0.29 1.37 -13.70
N ARG A 113 -1.00 2.26 -13.01
CA ARG A 113 -0.51 2.97 -11.84
C ARG A 113 -1.04 2.31 -10.57
N ILE A 114 -0.16 2.09 -9.61
CA ILE A 114 -0.53 1.63 -8.26
C ILE A 114 0.05 2.64 -7.28
N GLY A 115 -0.80 3.20 -6.43
CA GLY A 115 -0.44 4.14 -5.38
C GLY A 115 -0.84 3.63 -4.00
N GLN A 116 0.04 3.84 -3.03
CA GLN A 116 -0.24 3.59 -1.61
C GLN A 116 0.03 4.87 -0.83
N GLY A 117 -0.85 5.18 0.10
CA GLY A 117 -0.86 6.47 0.76
C GLY A 117 -1.70 6.54 2.01
N ILE A 118 -1.88 7.78 2.46
CA ILE A 118 -2.67 8.16 3.62
C ILE A 118 -3.76 9.11 3.14
N ALA A 119 -4.96 8.97 3.70
CA ALA A 119 -6.08 9.85 3.44
C ALA A 119 -6.60 10.50 4.72
N TYR A 120 -7.15 11.69 4.56
CA TYR A 120 -7.89 12.43 5.56
C TYR A 120 -9.36 12.46 5.13
N THR A 121 -10.26 11.95 5.97
CA THR A 121 -11.70 12.05 5.76
C THR A 121 -12.30 13.20 6.56
N THR A 122 -13.25 13.93 5.97
CA THR A 122 -13.92 15.03 6.66
C THR A 122 -14.93 14.56 7.70
N ASN A 123 -15.54 13.39 7.48
CA ASN A 123 -16.71 12.93 8.22
C ASN A 123 -16.48 11.51 8.76
N PRO A 124 -15.54 11.27 9.70
CA PRO A 124 -15.41 9.96 10.33
C PRO A 124 -16.67 9.60 11.14
N TYR A 125 -16.76 8.35 11.59
CA TYR A 125 -17.75 7.90 12.57
C TYR A 125 -17.70 8.78 13.82
N ASP A 126 -18.88 9.18 14.27
CA ASP A 126 -19.09 9.78 15.58
C ASP A 126 -20.41 9.24 16.13
N LYS A 127 -20.40 8.75 17.38
CA LYS A 127 -21.56 8.07 17.98
C LYS A 127 -22.78 8.98 18.15
N GLU A 128 -22.59 10.30 18.23
CA GLU A 128 -23.66 11.29 18.44
C GLU A 128 -24.00 11.99 17.12
N GLU A 129 -22.99 12.49 16.42
CA GLU A 129 -23.17 13.39 15.27
C GLU A 129 -23.14 12.67 13.91
N ASN A 130 -22.51 11.49 13.80
CA ASN A 130 -22.35 10.78 12.51
C ASN A 130 -22.36 9.25 12.66
N TYR A 131 -23.31 8.73 13.43
CA TYR A 131 -23.37 7.31 13.80
C TYR A 131 -23.64 6.38 12.61
N ARG A 132 -24.07 6.93 11.47
CA ARG A 132 -24.32 6.16 10.24
C ARG A 132 -23.05 5.86 9.45
N ASN A 133 -21.94 6.56 9.71
CA ASN A 133 -20.69 6.29 9.01
C ASN A 133 -19.97 5.09 9.61
N ILE A 134 -20.40 3.90 9.21
CA ILE A 134 -19.74 2.66 9.63
C ILE A 134 -18.46 2.34 8.83
N ALA A 135 -18.13 3.16 7.83
CA ALA A 135 -16.99 2.90 6.95
C ALA A 135 -15.67 3.43 7.52
N PHE A 136 -15.69 4.57 8.20
CA PHE A 136 -14.49 5.30 8.62
C PHE A 136 -14.46 5.59 10.12
N GLY A 137 -13.96 4.67 10.94
CA GLY A 137 -13.84 4.86 12.39
C GLY A 137 -12.84 5.93 12.83
N SER A 138 -11.97 6.39 11.92
CA SER A 138 -10.93 7.38 12.18
C SER A 138 -10.86 8.45 11.09
N ARG A 139 -10.36 9.63 11.48
CA ARG A 139 -10.16 10.76 10.56
C ARG A 139 -9.00 10.54 9.57
N ILE A 140 -7.99 9.78 10.00
CA ILE A 140 -6.86 9.36 9.16
C ILE A 140 -7.09 7.93 8.72
N LEU A 141 -6.94 7.69 7.42
CA LEU A 141 -7.19 6.42 6.75
C LEU A 141 -5.93 5.99 5.98
N SER A 142 -5.75 4.70 5.81
CA SER A 142 -4.94 4.14 4.73
C SER A 142 -5.70 4.29 3.42
N SER A 143 -4.97 4.59 2.35
CA SER A 143 -5.56 4.58 1.02
C SER A 143 -4.67 3.95 -0.02
N THR A 144 -5.29 3.13 -0.86
CA THR A 144 -4.65 2.49 -2.00
C THR A 144 -5.45 2.84 -3.25
N TYR A 145 -4.78 3.14 -4.35
CA TYR A 145 -5.46 3.26 -5.63
C TYR A 145 -4.74 2.52 -6.74
N ALA A 146 -5.53 2.05 -7.70
CA ALA A 146 -5.04 1.47 -8.94
C ALA A 146 -5.68 2.21 -10.11
N MET A 147 -4.91 2.53 -11.15
CA MET A 147 -5.39 3.22 -12.33
C MET A 147 -4.87 2.52 -13.57
N LEU A 148 -5.77 2.14 -14.47
CA LEU A 148 -5.46 1.51 -15.74
C LEU A 148 -5.90 2.43 -16.87
N ASN A 149 -4.94 3.09 -17.52
CA ASN A 149 -5.21 4.08 -18.55
C ASN A 149 -4.55 3.72 -19.86
N TYR A 150 -5.26 3.98 -20.96
CA TYR A 150 -4.59 4.27 -22.21
C TYR A 150 -3.98 5.68 -22.12
N LYS A 151 -2.69 5.81 -22.39
CA LYS A 151 -1.93 7.05 -22.24
C LYS A 151 -1.18 7.35 -23.52
N LYS A 152 -1.38 8.56 -24.05
CA LYS A 152 -0.67 9.09 -25.22
C LYS A 152 -0.10 10.46 -24.87
N GLU A 153 1.21 10.51 -24.70
CA GLU A 153 1.91 11.76 -24.43
C GLU A 153 2.16 12.55 -25.72
N ARG A 154 2.42 13.86 -25.59
CA ARG A 154 2.89 14.73 -26.69
C ARG A 154 2.01 14.70 -27.94
N ILE A 155 0.69 14.73 -27.76
CA ILE A 155 -0.30 14.89 -28.84
C ILE A 155 -0.19 16.30 -29.45
N PHE A 156 -0.01 17.31 -28.60
CA PHE A 156 0.18 18.69 -29.01
C PHE A 156 1.31 19.32 -28.19
N GLY A 157 2.49 19.46 -28.81
CA GLY A 157 3.69 19.91 -28.11
C GLY A 157 4.01 19.02 -26.91
N ARG A 158 4.05 19.62 -25.71
CA ARG A 158 4.32 18.91 -24.44
C ARG A 158 3.08 18.28 -23.80
N PHE A 159 1.89 18.56 -24.33
CA PHE A 159 0.61 18.05 -23.81
C PHE A 159 0.25 16.69 -24.40
N GLY A 160 -0.37 15.85 -23.59
CA GLY A 160 -0.94 14.56 -23.98
C GLY A 160 -2.18 14.23 -23.18
N LEU A 161 -2.81 13.11 -23.49
CA LEU A 161 -4.06 12.68 -22.88
C LEU A 161 -3.94 11.26 -22.34
N GLN A 162 -4.74 10.97 -21.32
CA GLN A 162 -4.94 9.62 -20.82
C GLN A 162 -6.38 9.42 -20.39
N ALA A 163 -6.89 8.21 -20.55
CA ALA A 163 -8.23 7.86 -20.11
C ALA A 163 -8.29 6.38 -19.74
N GLY A 164 -9.19 6.04 -18.82
CA GLY A 164 -9.33 4.66 -18.37
C GLY A 164 -10.14 4.51 -17.10
N LEU A 165 -9.73 3.55 -16.28
CA LEU A 165 -10.39 3.15 -15.05
C LEU A 165 -9.51 3.44 -13.85
N THR A 166 -10.12 3.93 -12.77
CA THR A 166 -9.48 4.17 -11.49
C THR A 166 -10.28 3.47 -10.39
N PHE A 167 -9.58 2.71 -9.55
CA PHE A 167 -10.06 2.14 -8.31
C PHE A 167 -9.41 2.86 -7.13
N ILE A 168 -10.18 3.26 -6.12
CA ILE A 168 -9.67 3.88 -4.89
C ILE A 168 -10.29 3.17 -3.69
N HIS A 169 -9.46 2.73 -2.76
CA HIS A 169 -9.84 2.12 -1.49
C HIS A 169 -9.49 3.06 -0.32
N TYR A 170 -10.42 3.20 0.62
CA TYR A 170 -10.20 3.87 1.90
C TYR A 170 -10.60 2.97 3.05
N SER A 171 -9.69 2.76 4.00
CA SER A 171 -9.95 2.06 5.25
C SER A 171 -9.00 2.56 6.33
N ASN A 172 -9.23 2.22 7.60
CA ASN A 172 -8.25 2.48 8.66
C ASN A 172 -7.47 1.22 9.09
N ALA A 173 -7.59 0.13 8.32
CA ALA A 173 -6.94 -1.15 8.60
C ALA A 173 -7.14 -1.68 10.02
N ASN A 174 -8.37 -1.55 10.54
CA ASN A 174 -8.79 -1.95 11.88
C ASN A 174 -8.01 -1.27 13.01
N VAL A 175 -7.46 -0.07 12.76
CA VAL A 175 -6.92 0.77 13.82
C VAL A 175 -8.01 1.24 14.76
N LYS A 176 -9.21 1.54 14.24
CA LYS A 176 -10.37 1.98 15.04
C LYS A 176 -11.69 1.51 14.44
N ALA A 177 -12.55 0.89 15.22
CA ALA A 177 -13.88 0.49 14.79
C ALA A 177 -14.84 1.72 14.74
N PRO A 178 -15.86 1.73 13.84
CA PRO A 178 -16.12 0.75 12.78
C PRO A 178 -15.23 0.97 11.54
N ASN A 179 -15.05 -0.06 10.70
CA ASN A 179 -14.21 0.04 9.50
C ASN A 179 -14.70 -0.89 8.37
N THR A 180 -15.92 -0.66 7.85
CA THR A 180 -16.38 -1.41 6.66
C THR A 180 -15.66 -1.00 5.36
N SER A 181 -14.92 0.13 5.37
CA SER A 181 -14.20 0.69 4.23
C SER A 181 -15.10 1.21 3.10
N ILE A 182 -14.52 1.96 2.15
CA ILE A 182 -15.18 2.34 0.90
C ILE A 182 -14.25 2.06 -0.28
N ASN A 183 -14.82 1.41 -1.28
CA ASN A 183 -14.20 1.11 -2.56
C ASN A 183 -14.90 1.92 -3.66
N SER A 184 -14.17 2.72 -4.42
CA SER A 184 -14.71 3.46 -5.57
C SER A 184 -14.14 2.93 -6.86
N ILE A 185 -14.99 2.65 -7.84
CA ILE A 185 -14.59 2.33 -9.22
C ILE A 185 -15.10 3.45 -10.12
N ALA A 186 -14.19 4.10 -10.84
CA ALA A 186 -14.46 5.30 -11.61
C ALA A 186 -13.84 5.24 -13.00
N LEU A 187 -14.48 5.93 -13.95
CA LEU A 187 -13.85 6.30 -15.21
C LEU A 187 -13.08 7.61 -14.99
N ASN A 188 -11.91 7.72 -15.61
CA ASN A 188 -11.12 8.94 -15.55
C ASN A 188 -10.68 9.41 -16.94
N LEU A 189 -10.56 10.74 -17.07
CA LEU A 189 -9.96 11.43 -18.20
C LEU A 189 -8.93 12.42 -17.66
N GLY A 190 -7.75 12.44 -18.26
CA GLY A 190 -6.65 13.24 -17.78
C GLY A 190 -5.77 13.85 -18.86
N LEU A 191 -5.14 14.95 -18.48
CA LEU A 191 -4.16 15.69 -19.27
C LEU A 191 -2.77 15.43 -18.68
N THR A 192 -1.79 15.19 -19.55
CA THR A 192 -0.38 15.05 -19.17
C THR A 192 0.42 16.22 -19.74
N TYR A 193 1.35 16.77 -18.97
CA TYR A 193 2.26 17.81 -19.43
C TYR A 193 3.72 17.42 -19.12
N ASN A 194 4.51 17.24 -20.17
CA ASN A 194 5.94 16.91 -20.06
C ASN A 194 6.74 18.18 -19.75
N LEU A 195 7.65 18.13 -18.77
CA LEU A 195 8.47 19.29 -18.41
C LEU A 195 9.61 19.53 -19.41
N GLU A 196 10.07 18.46 -20.05
CA GLU A 196 11.13 18.49 -21.05
C GLU A 196 10.62 18.55 -22.49
N ASP A 197 11.39 19.19 -23.38
CA ASP A 197 11.14 19.16 -24.82
C ASP A 197 11.43 17.81 -25.47
N THR A 198 12.40 17.06 -24.96
CA THR A 198 12.75 15.73 -25.44
C THR A 198 13.01 14.82 -24.25
N ASN A 199 12.74 13.53 -24.44
CA ASN A 199 13.09 12.52 -23.44
C ASN A 199 14.51 12.00 -23.75
N PRO A 200 15.28 11.62 -22.73
CA PRO A 200 16.48 10.80 -22.91
C PRO A 200 16.20 9.50 -23.67
N GLU A 201 17.26 8.94 -24.26
CA GLU A 201 17.18 7.62 -24.90
C GLU A 201 17.14 6.51 -23.85
N TYR A 202 16.36 5.46 -24.14
CA TYR A 202 16.31 4.26 -23.30
C TYR A 202 17.63 3.49 -23.42
N GLN A 203 18.18 3.14 -22.27
CA GLN A 203 19.35 2.31 -22.12
C GLN A 203 18.96 0.83 -22.20
N HIS A 204 19.75 0.06 -22.93
CA HIS A 204 19.59 -1.38 -23.12
C HIS A 204 20.91 -2.08 -22.78
N THR A 205 21.28 -2.04 -21.50
CA THR A 205 22.59 -2.48 -21.01
C THR A 205 22.56 -3.81 -20.28
N LEU A 206 21.37 -4.35 -19.96
CA LEU A 206 21.26 -5.68 -19.36
C LEU A 206 21.79 -6.76 -20.31
N LEU A 207 22.63 -7.65 -19.78
CA LEU A 207 23.10 -8.84 -20.48
C LEU A 207 21.93 -9.82 -20.73
N GLU A 208 22.01 -10.61 -21.80
CA GLU A 208 20.99 -11.63 -22.12
C GLU A 208 20.75 -12.63 -20.96
N ASN A 209 21.78 -12.93 -20.17
CA ASN A 209 21.72 -13.83 -19.02
C ASN A 209 21.56 -13.11 -17.66
N ASP A 210 21.25 -11.80 -17.62
CA ASP A 210 21.10 -11.04 -16.36
C ASP A 210 20.06 -11.64 -15.38
N SER A 211 19.13 -12.44 -15.93
CA SER A 211 18.11 -13.13 -15.13
C SER A 211 18.64 -14.27 -14.26
N GLU A 212 19.80 -14.85 -14.58
CA GLU A 212 20.43 -15.94 -13.84
C GLU A 212 21.10 -15.41 -12.57
N PHE A 213 20.35 -15.43 -11.46
CA PHE A 213 20.87 -15.00 -10.15
C PHE A 213 20.22 -15.78 -9.02
N THR A 214 21.03 -16.29 -8.10
CA THR A 214 20.51 -16.92 -6.88
C THR A 214 21.37 -16.57 -5.69
N GLU A 215 20.75 -16.53 -4.52
CA GLU A 215 21.46 -16.47 -3.23
C GLU A 215 21.27 -17.80 -2.49
N PRO A 216 22.18 -18.19 -1.60
CA PRO A 216 21.93 -19.27 -0.64
C PRO A 216 20.68 -19.02 0.20
N ILE A 217 20.20 -20.06 0.89
CA ILE A 217 19.12 -19.89 1.86
C ILE A 217 19.59 -18.95 2.96
N LYS A 218 18.77 -17.96 3.28
CA LYS A 218 18.99 -16.95 4.31
C LYS A 218 17.93 -17.07 5.39
N TYR A 219 18.33 -16.82 6.64
CA TYR A 219 17.41 -16.90 7.77
C TYR A 219 17.05 -15.51 8.25
N ASN A 220 15.78 -15.32 8.56
CA ASN A 220 15.25 -14.02 8.92
C ASN A 220 14.54 -14.09 10.25
N LEU A 221 14.78 -13.10 11.10
CA LEU A 221 14.04 -12.86 12.32
C LEU A 221 13.38 -11.49 12.23
N VAL A 222 12.09 -11.41 12.53
CA VAL A 222 11.32 -10.17 12.40
C VAL A 222 10.43 -9.98 13.60
N PHE A 223 10.47 -8.77 14.14
CA PHE A 223 9.50 -8.29 15.09
C PHE A 223 8.56 -7.31 14.39
N ARG A 224 7.25 -7.48 14.57
CA ARG A 224 6.24 -6.54 14.10
C ARG A 224 5.33 -6.10 15.22
N SER A 225 4.88 -4.85 15.14
CA SER A 225 3.90 -4.29 16.06
C SER A 225 3.06 -3.23 15.37
N GLY A 226 1.93 -2.93 15.99
CA GLY A 226 1.02 -1.85 15.60
C GLY A 226 -0.07 -1.72 16.66
N VAL A 227 -1.10 -0.98 16.31
CA VAL A 227 -2.31 -0.85 17.12
C VAL A 227 -3.50 -1.31 16.29
N ASN A 228 -4.42 -2.02 16.93
CA ASN A 228 -5.69 -2.37 16.34
C ASN A 228 -6.80 -2.43 17.40
N GLU A 229 -8.04 -2.37 16.96
CA GLU A 229 -9.25 -2.51 17.77
C GLU A 229 -10.03 -3.74 17.30
N SER A 230 -10.89 -4.28 18.17
CA SER A 230 -11.82 -5.34 17.77
C SER A 230 -12.93 -4.77 16.89
N ASP A 231 -13.71 -5.61 16.22
CA ASP A 231 -14.86 -5.13 15.42
C ASP A 231 -16.01 -4.55 16.28
N ILE A 232 -15.87 -4.60 17.61
CA ILE A 232 -16.79 -4.00 18.57
C ILE A 232 -16.42 -2.52 18.75
N ILE A 233 -17.35 -1.65 18.37
CA ILE A 233 -17.21 -0.19 18.53
C ILE A 233 -16.99 0.14 20.01
N ASP A 234 -16.02 1.03 20.27
CA ASP A 234 -15.63 1.48 21.61
C ASP A 234 -15.04 0.37 22.51
N SER A 235 -14.52 -0.71 21.92
CA SER A 235 -13.76 -1.74 22.67
C SER A 235 -12.33 -1.30 23.03
N GLY A 236 -11.82 -0.29 22.34
CA GLY A 236 -10.52 0.31 22.61
C GLY A 236 -9.39 -0.22 21.74
N GLN A 237 -8.32 0.57 21.64
CA GLN A 237 -7.16 0.25 20.81
C GLN A 237 -6.11 -0.48 21.62
N PHE A 238 -5.61 -1.59 21.09
CA PHE A 238 -4.63 -2.43 21.75
C PHE A 238 -3.38 -2.56 20.89
N MET A 239 -2.22 -2.52 21.53
CA MET A 239 -0.98 -2.91 20.86
C MET A 239 -0.98 -4.41 20.60
N PHE A 240 -0.49 -4.83 19.44
CA PHE A 240 -0.21 -6.23 19.16
C PHE A 240 1.28 -6.44 18.87
N TYR A 241 1.70 -7.70 18.95
CA TYR A 241 3.06 -8.12 18.62
C TYR A 241 3.03 -9.38 17.77
N THR A 242 3.87 -9.41 16.74
CA THR A 242 4.11 -10.60 15.92
C THR A 242 5.61 -10.87 15.86
N LEU A 243 6.01 -12.08 16.25
CA LEU A 243 7.38 -12.58 16.07
C LEU A 243 7.39 -13.56 14.92
N SER A 244 8.29 -13.36 13.96
CA SER A 244 8.44 -14.26 12.82
C SER A 244 9.86 -14.77 12.67
N ALA A 245 9.96 -16.03 12.29
CA ALA A 245 11.21 -16.64 11.84
C ALA A 245 10.96 -17.33 10.49
N TYR A 246 11.80 -17.06 9.49
CA TYR A 246 11.64 -17.67 8.17
C TYR A 246 12.94 -17.87 7.43
N ALA A 247 12.95 -18.88 6.56
CA ALA A 247 13.97 -19.06 5.55
C ALA A 247 13.51 -18.39 4.25
N ASP A 248 14.42 -17.67 3.58
CA ASP A 248 14.21 -17.17 2.23
C ASP A 248 15.23 -17.73 1.24
N LYS A 249 14.80 -17.99 0.00
CA LYS A 249 15.66 -18.40 -1.11
C LYS A 249 15.42 -17.46 -2.28
N ARG A 250 16.44 -16.67 -2.63
CA ARG A 250 16.41 -15.83 -3.84
C ARG A 250 16.64 -16.70 -5.08
N ILE A 251 15.62 -16.76 -5.93
CA ILE A 251 15.58 -17.64 -7.11
C ILE A 251 15.93 -16.92 -8.41
N ASN A 252 15.78 -15.59 -8.44
CA ASN A 252 16.22 -14.72 -9.52
C ASN A 252 16.39 -13.28 -8.99
N ARG A 253 16.77 -12.34 -9.86
CA ARG A 253 16.93 -10.91 -9.50
C ARG A 253 15.65 -10.29 -8.91
N LYS A 254 14.48 -10.77 -9.33
CA LYS A 254 13.17 -10.21 -8.98
C LYS A 254 12.46 -10.95 -7.84
N SER A 255 12.79 -12.21 -7.56
CA SER A 255 11.96 -13.08 -6.73
C SER A 255 12.75 -13.83 -5.68
N ALA A 256 12.20 -13.87 -4.47
CA ALA A 256 12.54 -14.85 -3.44
C ALA A 256 11.30 -15.58 -2.94
N LEU A 257 11.47 -16.83 -2.54
CA LEU A 257 10.46 -17.64 -1.88
C LEU A 257 10.74 -17.69 -0.38
N GLN A 258 9.69 -17.67 0.43
CA GLN A 258 9.75 -17.65 1.89
C GLN A 258 8.98 -18.84 2.47
N LEU A 259 9.51 -19.44 3.52
CA LEU A 259 8.81 -20.40 4.35
C LEU A 259 9.12 -20.11 5.82
N GLY A 260 8.10 -19.93 6.64
CA GLY A 260 8.30 -19.44 8.00
C GLY A 260 7.18 -19.75 8.97
N THR A 261 7.39 -19.26 10.19
CA THR A 261 6.42 -19.32 11.29
C THR A 261 6.22 -17.93 11.88
N ASP A 262 5.02 -17.72 12.41
CA ASP A 262 4.60 -16.52 13.11
C ASP A 262 4.04 -16.88 14.49
N VAL A 263 4.40 -16.11 15.51
CA VAL A 263 3.75 -16.13 16.83
C VAL A 263 3.06 -14.78 17.04
N PHE A 264 1.76 -14.82 17.27
CA PHE A 264 0.89 -13.64 17.35
C PHE A 264 0.42 -13.42 18.78
N PHE A 265 0.57 -12.18 19.24
CA PHE A 265 0.03 -11.66 20.49
C PHE A 265 -0.95 -10.53 20.16
N SER A 266 -2.14 -10.88 19.71
CA SER A 266 -3.17 -9.92 19.29
C SER A 266 -4.05 -9.53 20.50
N ASN A 267 -3.62 -8.53 21.26
CA ASN A 267 -4.26 -8.23 22.55
C ASN A 267 -5.73 -7.80 22.45
N PHE A 268 -6.18 -7.24 21.33
CA PHE A 268 -7.59 -6.93 21.10
C PHE A 268 -8.51 -8.17 21.24
N LEU A 269 -7.99 -9.37 20.94
CA LEU A 269 -8.75 -10.61 21.07
C LEU A 269 -9.15 -10.90 22.51
N LYS A 270 -8.41 -10.41 23.52
CA LYS A 270 -8.82 -10.58 24.92
C LYS A 270 -10.17 -9.93 25.20
N GLU A 271 -10.34 -8.70 24.71
CA GLU A 271 -11.58 -7.96 24.88
C GLU A 271 -12.70 -8.59 24.05
N TYR A 272 -12.39 -9.01 22.82
CA TYR A 272 -13.35 -9.71 21.97
C TYR A 272 -13.84 -11.03 22.60
N ILE A 273 -12.93 -11.87 23.10
CA ILE A 273 -13.24 -13.15 23.78
C ILE A 273 -14.15 -12.89 24.99
N LYS A 274 -13.80 -11.91 25.82
CA LYS A 274 -14.60 -11.53 27.00
C LYS A 274 -15.99 -11.04 26.61
N TYR A 275 -16.09 -10.21 25.58
CA TYR A 275 -17.38 -9.73 25.06
C TYR A 275 -18.23 -10.90 24.56
N LYS A 276 -17.65 -11.82 23.80
CA LYS A 276 -18.36 -13.01 23.28
C LYS A 276 -18.91 -13.89 24.40
N ALA A 277 -18.09 -14.18 25.42
CA ALA A 277 -18.50 -14.97 26.58
C ALA A 277 -19.68 -14.37 27.37
N VAL A 278 -19.80 -13.04 27.41
CA VAL A 278 -20.86 -12.35 28.16
C VAL A 278 -22.10 -12.07 27.31
N ALA A 279 -21.92 -11.66 26.05
CA ALA A 279 -23.00 -11.20 25.18
C ALA A 279 -23.67 -12.33 24.38
N PHE A 280 -22.98 -13.45 24.16
CA PHE A 280 -23.46 -14.59 23.36
C PHE A 280 -23.32 -15.88 24.18
N THR A 281 -24.13 -16.00 25.23
CA THR A 281 -24.10 -17.15 26.17
C THR A 281 -24.42 -18.50 25.54
N GLU A 282 -25.02 -18.48 24.35
CA GLU A 282 -25.30 -19.65 23.51
C GLU A 282 -24.05 -20.17 22.79
N GLU A 283 -23.00 -19.36 22.70
CA GLU A 283 -21.71 -19.79 22.17
C GLU A 283 -20.88 -20.45 23.27
N ASP A 284 -20.16 -21.52 22.93
CA ASP A 284 -19.29 -22.27 23.85
C ASP A 284 -17.96 -21.53 24.05
N VAL A 285 -18.04 -20.30 24.58
CA VAL A 285 -16.90 -19.42 24.88
C VAL A 285 -16.91 -19.10 26.37
N SER A 286 -15.91 -19.61 27.07
CA SER A 286 -15.73 -19.46 28.52
C SER A 286 -15.19 -18.08 28.93
N GLY A 287 -14.56 -17.35 28.01
CA GLY A 287 -13.94 -16.05 28.25
C GLY A 287 -12.48 -16.13 28.72
N ASN A 288 -11.93 -17.34 28.89
CA ASN A 288 -10.55 -17.59 29.32
C ASN A 288 -9.66 -18.17 28.21
N GLU A 289 -10.18 -18.25 26.99
CA GLU A 289 -9.47 -18.78 25.83
C GLU A 289 -8.16 -18.01 25.60
N ASP A 290 -7.14 -18.73 25.12
CA ASP A 290 -5.85 -18.10 24.86
C ASP A 290 -5.92 -17.25 23.57
N TYR A 291 -5.72 -15.95 23.70
CA TYR A 291 -5.75 -15.01 22.58
C TYR A 291 -4.56 -15.15 21.61
N LYS A 292 -3.54 -15.93 21.98
CA LYS A 292 -2.33 -16.12 21.18
C LYS A 292 -2.58 -17.10 20.04
N ARG A 293 -1.89 -16.88 18.93
CA ARG A 293 -1.94 -17.76 17.76
C ARG A 293 -0.54 -18.08 17.28
N VAL A 294 -0.35 -19.28 16.72
CA VAL A 294 0.90 -19.65 16.03
C VAL A 294 0.55 -20.10 14.62
N GLY A 295 1.24 -19.54 13.64
CA GLY A 295 1.05 -19.84 12.23
C GLY A 295 2.31 -20.37 11.57
N ILE A 296 2.10 -21.09 10.48
CA ILE A 296 3.12 -21.36 9.46
C ILE A 296 2.69 -20.64 8.18
N TYR A 297 3.64 -20.22 7.36
CA TYR A 297 3.32 -19.54 6.10
C TYR A 297 4.31 -19.84 5.00
N ALA A 298 3.82 -19.82 3.77
CA ALA A 298 4.61 -19.71 2.56
C ALA A 298 4.44 -18.30 1.97
N GLY A 299 5.50 -17.77 1.35
CA GLY A 299 5.45 -16.41 0.82
C GLY A 299 6.37 -16.17 -0.37
N HIS A 300 6.21 -14.99 -0.95
CA HIS A 300 6.99 -14.46 -2.06
C HIS A 300 7.43 -13.04 -1.75
N GLU A 301 8.62 -12.70 -2.20
CA GLU A 301 9.16 -11.34 -2.15
C GLU A 301 9.57 -10.91 -3.56
N LEU A 302 8.91 -9.86 -4.06
CA LEU A 302 9.17 -9.24 -5.36
C LEU A 302 10.05 -8.00 -5.18
N PHE A 303 11.28 -8.02 -5.69
CA PHE A 303 12.25 -6.93 -5.54
C PHE A 303 12.09 -5.85 -6.62
N VAL A 304 11.70 -4.64 -6.22
CA VAL A 304 11.55 -3.46 -7.09
C VAL A 304 12.44 -2.34 -6.55
N ASN A 305 13.61 -2.15 -7.17
CA ASN A 305 14.62 -1.20 -6.70
C ASN A 305 15.08 -1.56 -5.25
N ARG A 306 15.12 -0.57 -4.34
CA ARG A 306 15.47 -0.73 -2.92
C ARG A 306 14.29 -1.19 -2.04
N ILE A 307 13.11 -1.37 -2.64
CA ILE A 307 11.89 -1.81 -1.97
C ILE A 307 11.51 -3.19 -2.51
N SER A 308 10.85 -4.00 -1.71
CA SER A 308 10.24 -5.23 -2.16
C SER A 308 8.78 -5.30 -1.73
N LEU A 309 7.96 -5.94 -2.57
CA LEU A 309 6.59 -6.31 -2.23
C LEU A 309 6.62 -7.72 -1.66
N VAL A 310 6.07 -7.89 -0.47
CA VAL A 310 5.95 -9.16 0.22
C VAL A 310 4.50 -9.62 0.13
N SER A 311 4.29 -10.90 -0.19
CA SER A 311 3.00 -11.58 -0.15
C SER A 311 3.16 -12.93 0.55
N GLN A 312 2.29 -13.24 1.50
CA GLN A 312 2.35 -14.46 2.30
C GLN A 312 0.95 -15.03 2.49
N LEU A 313 0.87 -16.36 2.46
CA LEU A 313 -0.30 -17.14 2.82
C LEU A 313 0.09 -18.04 3.99
N GLY A 314 -0.65 -17.90 5.09
CA GLY A 314 -0.40 -18.65 6.31
C GLY A 314 -1.63 -19.41 6.83
N TYR A 315 -1.34 -20.37 7.70
CA TYR A 315 -2.30 -21.23 8.36
C TYR A 315 -1.97 -21.29 9.85
N TYR A 316 -2.95 -21.08 10.72
CA TYR A 316 -2.76 -21.19 12.16
C TYR A 316 -2.72 -22.66 12.60
N VAL A 317 -1.58 -23.08 13.13
CA VAL A 317 -1.39 -24.41 13.72
C VAL A 317 -1.76 -24.44 15.21
N TYR A 318 -1.68 -23.29 15.87
CA TYR A 318 -2.23 -23.07 17.21
C TYR A 318 -3.25 -21.94 17.14
N TYR A 319 -4.51 -22.29 17.39
CA TYR A 319 -5.68 -21.43 17.19
C TYR A 319 -6.81 -21.82 18.16
N PRO A 320 -6.65 -21.51 19.45
CA PRO A 320 -7.56 -21.94 20.51
C PRO A 320 -8.89 -21.18 20.56
N PHE A 321 -9.00 -20.03 19.87
CA PHE A 321 -10.24 -19.26 19.75
C PHE A 321 -10.53 -18.97 18.27
N ASP A 322 -11.77 -19.16 17.84
CA ASP A 322 -12.19 -18.91 16.46
C ASP A 322 -12.46 -17.42 16.21
N PHE A 323 -11.66 -16.85 15.32
CA PHE A 323 -11.67 -15.46 14.89
C PHE A 323 -11.29 -15.34 13.41
N GLU A 324 -12.28 -15.08 12.57
CA GLU A 324 -12.14 -14.82 11.13
C GLU A 324 -11.50 -15.98 10.33
N GLY A 325 -11.45 -17.18 10.90
CA GLY A 325 -10.97 -18.39 10.25
C GLY A 325 -9.47 -18.69 10.41
N ARG A 326 -9.08 -19.89 9.96
CA ARG A 326 -7.76 -20.48 10.21
C ARG A 326 -6.66 -20.10 9.23
N THR A 327 -6.99 -19.40 8.16
CA THR A 327 -6.03 -18.93 7.16
C THR A 327 -5.85 -17.43 7.26
N TYR A 328 -4.63 -16.95 7.06
CA TYR A 328 -4.34 -15.52 7.02
C TYR A 328 -3.47 -15.18 5.82
N PHE A 329 -3.60 -13.95 5.36
CA PHE A 329 -2.78 -13.36 4.31
C PHE A 329 -1.95 -12.22 4.90
N ARG A 330 -0.76 -12.01 4.35
CA ARG A 330 0.03 -10.81 4.64
C ARG A 330 0.55 -10.22 3.34
N ILE A 331 0.27 -8.95 3.09
CA ILE A 331 0.81 -8.22 1.94
C ILE A 331 1.47 -6.93 2.42
N GLY A 332 2.57 -6.49 1.81
CA GLY A 332 3.14 -5.19 2.15
C GLY A 332 4.48 -4.89 1.54
N LEU A 333 5.08 -3.80 2.00
CA LEU A 333 6.35 -3.30 1.50
C LEU A 333 7.48 -3.59 2.49
N LYS A 334 8.65 -3.92 1.97
CA LYS A 334 9.87 -4.14 2.74
C LYS A 334 11.00 -3.32 2.12
N ARG A 335 11.88 -2.76 2.95
CA ARG A 335 13.03 -1.96 2.52
C ARG A 335 14.27 -2.39 3.27
N TYR A 336 15.32 -2.72 2.53
CA TYR A 336 16.61 -3.11 3.09
C TYR A 336 17.47 -1.87 3.42
N PHE A 337 18.17 -1.96 4.54
CA PHE A 337 19.16 -0.99 5.02
C PHE A 337 20.50 -1.73 5.14
N GLY A 338 21.26 -1.73 4.05
CA GLY A 338 22.40 -2.63 3.88
C GLY A 338 21.95 -4.07 3.63
N ASP A 339 22.82 -5.04 3.92
CA ASP A 339 22.58 -6.45 3.56
C ASP A 339 21.86 -7.26 4.64
N LYS A 340 21.78 -6.72 5.86
CA LYS A 340 21.29 -7.44 7.04
C LYS A 340 19.98 -6.91 7.57
N PHE A 341 19.81 -5.60 7.68
CA PHE A 341 18.64 -5.03 8.33
C PHE A 341 17.58 -4.62 7.32
N PHE A 342 16.31 -4.73 7.70
CA PHE A 342 15.21 -4.22 6.91
C PHE A 342 14.07 -3.70 7.78
N GLY A 343 13.35 -2.74 7.24
CA GLY A 343 12.04 -2.32 7.74
C GLY A 343 10.93 -2.88 6.86
N ALA A 344 9.75 -3.09 7.42
CA ALA A 344 8.57 -3.55 6.70
C ALA A 344 7.31 -2.82 7.15
N LEU A 345 6.37 -2.65 6.23
CA LEU A 345 5.01 -2.20 6.48
C LEU A 345 4.07 -3.20 5.81
N THR A 346 3.36 -3.99 6.60
CA THR A 346 2.51 -5.09 6.10
C THR A 346 1.09 -5.00 6.62
N LEU A 347 0.12 -5.39 5.80
CA LEU A 347 -1.27 -5.60 6.19
C LEU A 347 -1.50 -7.09 6.36
N LYS A 348 -1.91 -7.50 7.56
CA LYS A 348 -2.40 -8.85 7.84
C LYS A 348 -3.92 -8.86 7.68
N SER A 349 -4.46 -9.89 7.03
CA SER A 349 -5.90 -10.07 6.83
C SER A 349 -6.32 -11.53 6.90
N HIS A 350 -7.62 -11.75 7.04
CA HIS A 350 -8.28 -13.03 6.86
C HIS A 350 -9.31 -12.90 5.74
N GLY A 351 -9.02 -13.54 4.61
CA GLY A 351 -9.73 -13.24 3.37
C GLY A 351 -9.68 -11.73 3.06
N ALA A 352 -10.85 -11.12 2.90
CA ALA A 352 -11.00 -9.69 2.61
C ALA A 352 -11.01 -8.78 3.87
N LYS A 353 -10.98 -9.34 5.09
CA LYS A 353 -11.04 -8.57 6.33
C LYS A 353 -9.65 -8.28 6.87
N ALA A 354 -9.29 -7.01 6.98
CA ALA A 354 -8.03 -6.58 7.58
C ALA A 354 -8.02 -6.89 9.10
N GLU A 355 -6.94 -7.47 9.63
CA GLU A 355 -6.74 -7.59 11.08
C GLU A 355 -5.91 -6.42 11.62
N ALA A 356 -4.82 -6.08 10.91
CA ALA A 356 -3.91 -5.02 11.34
C ALA A 356 -2.92 -4.58 10.25
N VAL A 357 -2.55 -3.30 10.28
CA VAL A 357 -1.29 -2.81 9.70
C VAL A 357 -0.17 -3.00 10.72
N GLU A 358 0.91 -3.63 10.26
CA GLU A 358 2.06 -4.04 11.04
C GLU A 358 3.31 -3.27 10.58
N PHE A 359 3.98 -2.61 11.53
CA PHE A 359 5.31 -2.06 11.34
C PHE A 359 6.34 -3.08 11.80
N GLY A 360 7.23 -3.47 10.90
CA GLY A 360 8.21 -4.52 11.11
C GLY A 360 9.65 -4.04 11.06
N VAL A 361 10.49 -4.61 11.91
CA VAL A 361 11.95 -4.54 11.81
C VAL A 361 12.50 -5.95 11.83
N GLY A 362 13.46 -6.22 10.96
CA GLY A 362 14.02 -7.56 10.84
C GLY A 362 15.50 -7.58 10.49
N VAL A 363 16.09 -8.74 10.74
CA VAL A 363 17.45 -9.08 10.37
C VAL A 363 17.45 -10.30 9.46
N ARG A 364 18.25 -10.25 8.40
CA ARG A 364 18.53 -11.31 7.44
C ARG A 364 19.98 -11.76 7.63
N LEU A 365 20.17 -13.05 7.92
CA LEU A 365 21.44 -13.68 8.28
C LEU A 365 21.96 -14.57 7.15
#